data_AF-A0AAW9KZV9-F1
#
_entry.id   AF-A0AAW9KZV9-F1
#
_cell.length_a   1.000
_cell.length_b   1.000
_cell.length_c   1.000
_cell.angle_alpha   90.00
_cell.angle_beta   90.00
_cell.angle_gamma   90.00
#
_symmetry.space_group_name_H-M   'P 1'
#
loop_
_entity.id
_entity.type
_entity.pdbx_description
1 polymer ?
#
loop_
_entity_poly.entity_id
_entity_poly.type
_entity_poly.pdbx_seq_one_letter_code
_entity_poly.pdbx_strand_id
1 'polypeptide(L)'
;MTDDLEPLSPQEGIESFLRHREVSVRQSTLYNSKTRLNFFRAWCAEREIENLNELTGRDLADFVSWRQRDVKPITLQKQVSTIRMFLRWAADIEAVTEGLAEKVHAPELPDGSEAKDVHITQEHADELLRYLMRYHRGAETTSCSRFSGERACDEVRSVRST
;
A
#
# COMPACT_ATOMS: atom_id res chain seq x y z
N MET A 1 15.67 3.34 28.59
CA MET A 1 14.47 4.18 28.71
C MET A 1 13.42 3.42 27.95
N THR A 2 12.63 2.63 28.67
CA THR A 2 11.45 1.99 28.07
C THR A 2 10.45 3.12 27.98
N ASP A 3 10.29 3.64 26.78
CA ASP A 3 9.26 4.60 26.42
C ASP A 3 7.91 4.08 26.94
N ASP A 4 7.02 4.97 27.40
CA ASP A 4 5.71 4.64 27.99
C ASP A 4 4.78 4.13 26.86
N LEU A 5 5.10 2.97 26.30
CA LEU A 5 4.46 2.47 25.10
C LEU A 5 3.08 1.90 25.42
N GLU A 6 2.08 2.41 24.73
CA GLU A 6 0.70 1.97 24.86
C GLU A 6 0.48 0.70 24.01
N PRO A 7 -0.02 -0.40 24.61
CA PRO A 7 -0.18 -1.66 23.90
C PRO A 7 -1.19 -1.52 22.77
N LEU A 8 -0.78 -1.90 21.56
CA LEU A 8 -1.61 -1.80 20.37
C LEU A 8 -1.41 -3.03 19.48
N SER A 9 -2.50 -3.68 19.08
CA SER A 9 -2.38 -4.82 18.17
C SER A 9 -2.04 -4.38 16.75
N PRO A 10 -1.34 -5.22 15.95
CA PRO A 10 -1.03 -4.87 14.56
C PRO A 10 -2.27 -4.58 13.72
N GLN A 11 -3.37 -5.28 13.99
CA GLN A 11 -4.63 -5.03 13.30
C GLN A 11 -5.20 -3.66 13.64
N GLU A 12 -5.33 -3.34 14.93
CA GLU A 12 -5.89 -2.06 15.37
C GLU A 12 -5.02 -0.88 14.96
N GLY A 13 -3.70 -1.03 15.04
CA GLY A 13 -2.75 -0.02 14.58
C GLY A 13 -2.90 0.26 13.09
N ILE A 14 -2.99 -0.78 12.24
CA ILE A 14 -3.21 -0.61 10.81
C ILE A 14 -4.55 0.10 10.54
N GLU A 15 -5.62 -0.30 11.21
CA GLU A 15 -6.94 0.31 11.02
C GLU A 15 -6.96 1.78 11.43
N SER A 16 -6.37 2.11 12.58
CA SER A 16 -6.23 3.48 13.06
C SER A 16 -5.38 4.35 12.12
N PHE A 17 -4.28 3.81 11.60
CA PHE A 17 -3.44 4.49 10.62
C PHE A 17 -4.20 4.78 9.32
N LEU A 18 -4.98 3.80 8.82
CA LEU A 18 -5.76 3.98 7.61
C LEU A 18 -6.85 5.04 7.80
N ARG A 19 -7.54 5.06 8.95
CA ARG A 19 -8.50 6.13 9.29
C ARG A 19 -7.84 7.50 9.35
N HIS A 20 -6.67 7.60 9.98
CA HIS A 20 -5.90 8.85 10.04
C HIS A 20 -5.56 9.36 8.63
N ARG A 21 -5.18 8.48 7.70
CA ARG A 21 -4.81 8.86 6.33
C ARG A 21 -5.98 9.16 5.41
N GLU A 22 -7.15 8.57 5.66
CA GLU A 22 -8.33 8.69 4.79
C GLU A 22 -8.71 10.14 4.49
N VAL A 23 -8.53 11.04 5.46
CA VAL A 23 -8.86 12.47 5.32
C VAL A 23 -7.86 13.20 4.42
N SER A 24 -6.62 12.71 4.30
CA SER A 24 -5.51 13.44 3.68
C SER A 24 -5.08 12.87 2.32
N VAL A 25 -5.58 11.70 1.91
CA VAL A 25 -5.13 11.05 0.66
C VAL A 25 -6.28 10.60 -0.22
N ARG A 26 -5.99 10.43 -1.52
CA ARG A 26 -6.94 9.86 -2.48
C ARG A 26 -7.27 8.40 -2.12
N GLN A 27 -8.51 7.99 -2.41
CA GLN A 27 -9.00 6.63 -2.16
C GLN A 27 -8.12 5.54 -2.82
N SER A 28 -7.57 5.80 -4.02
CA SER A 28 -6.63 4.87 -4.67
C SER A 28 -5.31 4.70 -3.90
N THR A 29 -4.81 5.77 -3.29
CA THR A 29 -3.61 5.76 -2.44
C THR A 29 -3.88 5.02 -1.13
N LEU A 30 -5.06 5.23 -0.54
CA LEU A 30 -5.52 4.50 0.64
C LEU A 30 -5.58 2.99 0.35
N TYR A 31 -6.20 2.60 -0.76
CA TYR A 31 -6.31 1.20 -1.18
C TYR A 31 -4.94 0.53 -1.37
N ASN A 32 -4.01 1.23 -2.02
CA ASN A 32 -2.64 0.74 -2.19
C ASN A 32 -1.93 0.55 -0.83
N SER A 33 -2.11 1.50 0.08
CA SER A 33 -1.53 1.43 1.43
C SER A 33 -2.10 0.25 2.21
N LYS A 34 -3.44 0.10 2.21
CA LYS A 34 -4.15 -1.02 2.84
C LYS A 34 -3.68 -2.37 2.30
N THR A 35 -3.54 -2.49 0.98
CA THR A 35 -3.06 -3.73 0.34
C THR A 35 -1.67 -4.11 0.82
N ARG A 36 -0.77 -3.13 0.94
CA ARG A 36 0.62 -3.38 1.41
C ARG A 36 0.64 -3.73 2.90
N LEU A 37 -0.13 -3.03 3.72
CA LEU A 37 -0.23 -3.29 5.17
C LEU A 37 -0.91 -4.62 5.50
N ASN A 38 -1.80 -5.12 4.63
CA ASN A 38 -2.38 -6.45 4.81
C ASN A 38 -1.32 -7.57 4.78
N PHE A 39 -0.25 -7.43 3.98
CA PHE A 39 0.86 -8.38 4.00
C PHE A 39 1.65 -8.31 5.30
N PHE A 40 1.84 -7.11 5.85
CA PHE A 40 2.46 -6.95 7.17
C PHE A 40 1.61 -7.60 8.26
N ARG A 41 0.29 -7.35 8.27
CA ARG A 41 -0.65 -8.01 9.19
C ARG A 41 -0.59 -9.54 9.09
N ALA A 42 -0.60 -10.07 7.86
CA ALA A 42 -0.52 -11.51 7.63
C ALA A 42 0.78 -12.10 8.19
N TRP A 43 1.90 -11.41 8.00
CA TRP A 43 3.18 -11.80 8.58
C TRP A 43 3.19 -11.71 10.11
N CYS A 44 2.61 -10.67 10.72
CA CYS A 44 2.47 -10.60 12.17
C CYS A 44 1.65 -11.77 12.71
N ALA A 45 0.56 -12.14 12.03
CA ALA A 45 -0.25 -13.29 12.41
C ALA A 45 0.51 -14.62 12.28
N GLU A 46 1.35 -14.78 11.24
CA GLU A 46 2.21 -15.97 11.06
C GLU A 46 3.31 -16.06 12.13
N ARG A 47 3.76 -14.92 12.66
CA ARG A 47 4.78 -14.80 13.71
C ARG A 47 4.21 -14.75 15.13
N GLU A 48 2.88 -14.82 15.27
CA GLU A 48 2.17 -14.66 16.54
C GLU A 48 2.51 -13.34 17.27
N ILE A 49 2.76 -12.29 16.50
CA ILE A 49 2.99 -10.94 17.03
C ILE A 49 1.63 -10.29 17.26
N GLU A 50 1.22 -10.22 18.52
CA GLU A 50 -0.06 -9.64 18.93
C GLU A 50 0.06 -8.19 19.41
N ASN A 51 1.28 -7.74 19.72
CA ASN A 51 1.54 -6.40 20.23
C ASN A 51 2.66 -5.70 19.43
N LEU A 52 2.37 -4.49 18.94
CA LEU A 52 3.34 -3.67 18.21
C LEU A 52 4.55 -3.28 19.07
N ASN A 53 4.39 -3.22 20.39
CA ASN A 53 5.47 -2.90 21.34
C ASN A 53 6.62 -3.92 21.30
N GLU A 54 6.34 -5.15 20.84
CA GLU A 54 7.33 -6.23 20.75
C GLU A 54 8.17 -6.15 19.48
N LEU A 55 7.81 -5.27 18.53
CA LEU A 55 8.52 -5.15 17.27
C LEU A 55 9.93 -4.59 17.47
N THR A 56 10.91 -5.36 17.02
CA THR A 56 12.30 -4.93 16.95
C THR A 56 12.76 -4.71 15.51
N GLY A 57 13.89 -4.03 15.33
CA GLY A 57 14.52 -3.89 14.01
C GLY A 57 14.86 -5.23 13.36
N ARG A 58 15.09 -6.28 14.18
CA ARG A 58 15.36 -7.63 13.69
C ARG A 58 14.11 -8.25 13.07
N ASP A 59 12.96 -8.08 13.70
CA ASP A 59 11.68 -8.59 13.19
C ASP A 59 11.33 -7.92 11.87
N LEU A 60 11.63 -6.63 11.73
CA LEU A 60 11.42 -5.91 10.47
C LEU A 60 12.39 -6.36 9.36
N ALA A 61 13.64 -6.66 9.68
CA ALA A 61 14.58 -7.26 8.72
C ALA A 61 14.10 -8.65 8.24
N ASP A 62 13.53 -9.43 9.15
CA ASP A 62 12.91 -10.71 8.84
C ASP A 62 11.68 -10.56 7.94
N PHE A 63 10.82 -9.57 8.21
CA PHE A 63 9.68 -9.25 7.34
C PHE A 63 10.14 -8.93 5.91
N VAL A 64 11.19 -8.10 5.77
CA VAL A 64 11.76 -7.75 4.46
C VAL A 64 12.26 -9.01 3.75
N SER A 65 13.00 -9.86 4.47
CA SER A 65 13.54 -11.13 3.94
C SER A 65 12.43 -12.10 3.54
N TRP A 66 11.34 -12.15 4.30
CA TRP A 66 10.15 -12.95 3.98
C TRP A 66 9.51 -12.47 2.67
N ARG A 67 9.24 -11.16 2.53
CA ARG A 67 8.66 -10.61 1.29
C ARG A 67 9.58 -10.69 0.08
N GLN A 68 10.89 -10.58 0.26
CA GLN A 68 11.87 -10.57 -0.83
C GLN A 68 11.79 -11.85 -1.69
N ARG A 69 11.33 -12.97 -1.11
CA ARG A 69 11.17 -14.24 -1.82
C ARG A 69 9.99 -14.25 -2.79
N ASP A 70 8.96 -13.44 -2.52
CA ASP A 70 7.69 -13.48 -3.25
C ASP A 70 7.48 -12.33 -4.23
N VAL A 71 8.22 -11.23 -4.10
CA VAL A 71 7.98 -10.02 -4.90
C VAL A 71 9.22 -9.44 -5.55
N LYS A 72 9.01 -8.72 -6.65
CA LYS A 72 10.08 -7.98 -7.33
C LYS A 72 10.67 -6.89 -6.42
N PRO A 73 11.97 -6.58 -6.53
CA PRO A 73 12.64 -5.57 -5.69
C PRO A 73 11.94 -4.20 -5.65
N ILE A 74 11.45 -3.72 -6.80
CA ILE A 74 10.71 -2.45 -6.89
C ILE A 74 9.38 -2.46 -6.13
N THR A 75 8.72 -3.62 -6.04
CA THR A 75 7.48 -3.79 -5.29
C THR A 75 7.77 -3.86 -3.80
N LEU A 76 8.85 -4.57 -3.42
CA LEU A 76 9.31 -4.64 -2.04
C LEU A 76 9.66 -3.26 -1.50
N GLN A 77 10.39 -2.44 -2.27
CA GLN A 77 10.71 -1.08 -1.88
C GLN A 77 9.45 -0.25 -1.58
N LYS A 78 8.43 -0.33 -2.42
CA LYS A 78 7.14 0.37 -2.21
C LYS A 78 6.40 -0.14 -0.96
N GLN A 79 6.50 -1.42 -0.65
CA GLN A 79 5.95 -2.00 0.59
C GLN A 79 6.71 -1.47 1.80
N VAL A 80 8.04 -1.51 1.77
CA VAL A 80 8.92 -0.99 2.83
C VAL A 80 8.66 0.49 3.10
N SER A 81 8.53 1.33 2.06
CA SER A 81 8.21 2.76 2.25
C SER A 81 6.87 2.97 2.96
N THR A 82 5.84 2.17 2.64
CA THR A 82 4.54 2.24 3.32
C THR A 82 4.64 1.80 4.77
N ILE A 83 5.47 0.80 5.07
CA ILE A 83 5.69 0.32 6.45
C ILE A 83 6.46 1.34 7.26
N ARG A 84 7.51 1.97 6.71
CA ARG A 84 8.22 3.07 7.40
C ARG A 84 7.26 4.19 7.81
N MET A 85 6.36 4.57 6.90
CA MET A 85 5.34 5.60 7.16
C MET A 85 4.34 5.19 8.25
N PHE A 86 3.93 3.92 8.26
CA PHE A 86 3.10 3.36 9.33
C PHE A 86 3.83 3.36 10.68
N LEU A 87 5.08 2.90 10.72
CA LEU A 87 5.88 2.82 11.95
C LEU A 87 6.21 4.20 12.52
N ARG A 88 6.42 5.22 11.69
CA ARG A 88 6.59 6.61 12.16
C ARG A 88 5.34 7.10 12.85
N TRP A 89 4.18 6.94 12.20
CA TRP A 89 2.90 7.29 12.81
C TRP A 89 2.62 6.47 14.08
N ALA A 90 2.99 5.19 14.10
CA ALA A 90 2.85 4.36 15.30
C ALA A 90 3.76 4.85 16.44
N ALA A 91 4.95 5.38 16.14
CA ALA A 91 5.81 5.98 17.14
C ALA A 91 5.22 7.31 17.66
N ASP A 92 4.62 8.13 16.78
CA ASP A 92 3.93 9.37 17.17
C ASP A 92 2.77 9.15 18.16
N ILE A 93 2.18 7.95 18.18
CA ILE A 93 1.10 7.56 19.11
C ILE A 93 1.57 6.59 20.20
N GLU A 94 2.88 6.50 20.44
CA GLU A 94 3.47 5.69 21.51
C GLU A 94 3.19 4.17 21.37
N ALA A 95 2.91 3.68 20.16
CA ALA A 95 2.62 2.26 19.90
C ALA A 95 3.85 1.43 19.48
N VAL A 96 4.97 2.07 19.16
CA VAL A 96 6.26 1.42 18.89
C VAL A 96 7.39 2.32 19.36
N THR A 97 8.57 1.74 19.60
CA THR A 97 9.76 2.53 19.95
C THR A 97 10.12 3.53 18.85
N GLU A 98 10.44 4.76 19.26
CA GLU A 98 10.94 5.79 18.35
C GLU A 98 12.15 5.33 17.51
N GLY A 99 12.17 5.75 16.25
CA GLY A 99 13.23 5.40 15.29
C GLY A 99 13.22 3.95 14.80
N LEU A 100 12.20 3.15 15.14
CA LEU A 100 12.04 1.79 14.62
C LEU A 100 11.88 1.77 13.09
N ALA A 101 11.22 2.77 12.52
CA ALA A 101 11.04 2.92 11.07
C ALA A 101 12.37 3.02 10.31
N GLU A 102 13.39 3.63 10.93
CA GLU A 102 14.69 3.89 10.30
C GLU A 102 15.56 2.63 10.24
N LYS A 103 15.22 1.60 11.03
CA LYS A 103 15.88 0.29 11.02
C LYS A 103 15.41 -0.61 9.87
N VAL A 104 14.38 -0.20 9.12
CA VAL A 104 13.84 -0.99 8.00
C VAL A 104 14.61 -0.67 6.73
N HIS A 105 15.50 -1.57 6.31
CA HIS A 105 16.28 -1.40 5.08
C HIS A 105 15.59 -2.06 3.87
N ALA A 106 15.49 -1.31 2.77
CA ALA A 106 15.04 -1.87 1.49
C ALA A 106 16.23 -2.51 0.75
N PRO A 107 16.01 -3.55 -0.07
CA PRO A 107 17.08 -4.11 -0.89
C PRO A 107 17.57 -3.10 -1.92
N GLU A 108 18.88 -3.09 -2.17
CA GLU A 108 19.47 -2.30 -3.25
C GLU A 108 19.00 -2.83 -4.62
N LEU A 109 18.58 -1.92 -5.50
CA LEU A 109 18.19 -2.27 -6.85
C LEU A 109 19.46 -2.35 -7.72
N PRO A 110 19.74 -3.46 -8.42
CA PRO A 110 20.81 -3.49 -9.40
C PRO A 110 20.44 -2.59 -10.58
N ASP A 111 21.31 -1.61 -10.83
CA ASP A 111 21.36 -0.69 -11.98
C ASP A 111 20.32 0.46 -12.05
N GLY A 112 20.81 1.67 -11.78
CA GLY A 112 20.28 2.94 -12.29
C GLY A 112 18.96 3.46 -11.72
N SER A 113 18.26 2.69 -10.89
CA SER A 113 17.05 3.14 -10.21
C SER A 113 17.41 3.78 -8.87
N GLU A 114 17.90 5.02 -8.89
CA GLU A 114 18.00 5.89 -7.71
C GLU A 114 16.60 6.08 -7.12
N ALA A 115 16.15 5.13 -6.31
CA ALA A 115 15.15 5.42 -5.31
C ALA A 115 15.87 6.22 -4.23
N LYS A 116 15.98 7.52 -4.48
CA LYS A 116 16.42 8.49 -3.48
C LYS A 116 15.69 8.14 -2.19
N ASP A 117 16.44 7.83 -1.15
CA ASP A 117 15.98 7.72 0.22
C ASP A 117 15.58 9.13 0.67
N VAL A 118 14.49 9.62 0.08
CA VAL A 118 13.85 10.87 0.48
C VAL A 118 13.14 10.48 1.74
N HIS A 119 13.60 11.06 2.85
CA HIS A 119 12.80 11.20 4.05
C HIS A 119 11.45 11.79 3.61
N ILE A 120 10.43 10.93 3.43
CA ILE A 120 9.09 11.35 3.08
C ILE A 120 8.50 11.98 4.36
N THR A 121 8.80 13.26 4.56
CA THR A 121 7.94 14.18 5.31
C THR A 121 6.56 14.20 4.63
N GLN A 122 5.51 14.47 5.41
CA GLN A 122 4.09 14.24 5.09
C GLN A 122 3.59 14.79 3.74
N GLU A 123 4.39 15.61 3.05
CA GLU A 123 4.04 16.35 1.83
C GLU A 123 4.43 15.63 0.51
N HIS A 124 5.12 14.47 0.55
CA HIS A 124 5.68 13.84 -0.68
C HIS A 124 5.02 12.52 -1.12
N ALA A 125 3.89 12.13 -0.54
CA ALA A 125 3.16 10.92 -0.95
C ALA A 125 2.57 10.97 -2.38
N ASP A 126 2.45 12.16 -2.98
CA ASP A 126 1.82 12.35 -4.31
C ASP A 126 2.80 12.10 -5.47
N GLU A 127 4.11 12.28 -5.27
CA GLU A 127 5.12 12.13 -6.33
C GLU A 127 5.42 10.66 -6.66
N LEU A 128 5.38 9.78 -5.65
CA LEU A 128 5.57 8.33 -5.83
C LEU A 128 4.44 7.68 -6.65
N LEU A 129 3.25 8.31 -6.72
CA LEU A 129 2.11 7.85 -7.52
C LEU A 129 2.33 8.09 -9.02
N ARG A 130 3.04 9.17 -9.40
CA ARG A 130 3.32 9.47 -10.81
C ARG A 130 4.24 8.43 -11.46
N TYR A 131 5.17 7.85 -10.69
CA TYR A 131 6.06 6.79 -11.17
C TYR A 131 5.34 5.44 -11.38
N LEU A 132 4.29 5.16 -10.59
CA LEU A 132 3.51 3.92 -10.67
C LEU A 132 2.48 3.91 -11.80
N MET A 133 1.97 5.08 -12.20
CA MET A 133 0.97 5.19 -13.27
C MET A 133 1.55 4.92 -14.67
N ARG A 134 2.89 4.93 -14.82
CA ARG A 134 3.57 4.68 -16.10
C ARG A 134 3.66 3.20 -16.49
N TYR A 135 3.50 2.28 -15.55
CA TYR A 135 3.53 0.83 -15.81
C TYR A 135 2.15 0.17 -15.93
N HIS A 136 1.06 0.96 -15.87
CA HIS A 136 -0.30 0.48 -16.10
C HIS A 136 -0.89 1.06 -17.39
N ARG A 137 -0.16 0.93 -18.50
CA ARG A 137 -0.72 1.03 -19.85
C ARG A 137 -0.29 -0.21 -20.63
N GLY A 138 -1.14 -1.22 -20.56
CA GLY A 138 -0.99 -2.52 -21.22
C GLY A 138 -2.28 -3.32 -21.10
N ALA A 139 -3.41 -2.66 -21.38
CA ALA A 139 -4.68 -3.30 -21.68
C ALA A 139 -5.36 -2.40 -22.71
N GLU A 140 -4.79 -2.44 -23.92
CA GLU A 140 -5.50 -2.11 -25.13
C GLU A 140 -6.51 -3.23 -25.41
N THR A 141 -7.79 -2.93 -25.24
CA THR A 141 -8.82 -3.45 -26.14
C THR A 141 -9.76 -2.30 -26.46
N THR A 142 -9.40 -1.63 -27.55
CA THR A 142 -10.29 -1.27 -28.65
C THR A 142 -11.75 -1.70 -28.46
N SER A 143 -12.62 -0.73 -28.20
CA SER A 143 -13.76 -0.49 -29.08
C SER A 143 -14.29 0.91 -28.86
N CYS A 144 -13.78 1.84 -29.67
CA CYS A 144 -14.52 3.03 -30.04
C CYS A 144 -15.01 2.77 -31.47
N SER A 145 -16.25 2.32 -31.61
CA SER A 145 -17.03 2.56 -32.83
C SER A 145 -18.17 3.52 -32.46
N ARG A 146 -18.02 4.72 -32.99
CA ARG A 146 -18.86 5.91 -32.89
C ARG A 146 -20.10 5.76 -33.82
N PHE A 147 -21.06 6.68 -33.65
CA PHE A 147 -22.14 7.07 -34.60
C PHE A 147 -23.36 6.13 -34.66
N SER A 148 -24.63 6.57 -34.74
CA SER A 148 -25.29 7.88 -34.74
C SER A 148 -26.81 7.64 -34.77
N GLY A 149 -27.60 8.58 -34.25
CA GLY A 149 -28.91 8.91 -34.84
C GLY A 149 -30.15 8.06 -34.46
N GLU A 150 -31.11 8.77 -33.88
CA GLU A 150 -32.56 8.72 -34.20
C GLU A 150 -33.49 7.61 -33.68
N ARG A 151 -34.48 8.11 -32.95
CA ARG A 151 -35.91 7.75 -32.92
C ARG A 151 -36.37 6.50 -32.16
N ALA A 152 -37.00 6.81 -31.03
CA ALA A 152 -38.27 6.20 -30.65
C ALA A 152 -39.27 6.24 -31.82
N CYS A 153 -39.91 5.11 -32.11
CA CYS A 153 -41.33 4.94 -32.44
C CYS A 153 -41.58 3.54 -33.00
N ASP A 154 -42.47 2.82 -32.31
CA ASP A 154 -43.61 2.08 -32.86
C ASP A 154 -43.46 0.87 -33.80
N GLU A 155 -44.41 -0.04 -33.58
CA GLU A 155 -45.08 -0.91 -34.54
C GLU A 155 -44.51 -2.31 -34.88
N VAL A 156 -45.17 -3.31 -34.25
CA VAL A 156 -45.81 -4.50 -34.87
C VAL A 156 -45.03 -5.29 -35.93
N ARG A 157 -44.68 -6.54 -35.60
CA ARG A 157 -45.27 -7.74 -36.25
C ARG A 157 -44.82 -9.04 -35.58
N SER A 158 -45.74 -9.66 -34.85
CA SER A 158 -45.72 -11.12 -34.65
C SER A 158 -46.51 -11.73 -35.79
N VAL A 159 -45.86 -12.48 -36.69
CA VAL A 159 -46.46 -13.55 -37.51
C VAL A 159 -45.34 -14.48 -38.02
N ARG A 160 -45.43 -15.74 -37.57
CA ARG A 160 -45.09 -17.03 -38.21
C ARG A 160 -43.65 -17.35 -38.62
N SER A 161 -43.11 -18.40 -37.98
CA SER A 161 -42.94 -19.76 -38.54
C SER A 161 -42.21 -20.58 -37.46
N THR A 162 -42.81 -21.58 -36.83
CA THR A 162 -43.01 -22.94 -37.34
C THR A 162 -44.02 -23.65 -36.45
#